data_AF-A0A832E7F5-F1
#
_entry.id   AF-A0A832E7F5-F1
#
_cell.length_a   1.000
_cell.length_b   1.000
_cell.length_c   1.000
_cell.angle_alpha   90.00
_cell.angle_beta   90.00
_cell.angle_gamma   90.00
#
_symmetry.space_group_name_H-M   'P 1'
#
loop_
_entity.id
_entity.type
_entity.pdbx_description
1 polymer ?
#
loop_
_entity_poly.entity_id
_entity_poly.type
_entity_poly.pdbx_seq_one_letter_code
_entity_poly.pdbx_strand_id
1 'polypeptide(L)'
;MYSYQAFGLAISSEIELPQLIPVNTSDDLSVDVTIEYGKIDKNGLKDPTSKDLYCQSTINHLWLHVPEVAWFEVMNGNKIVVMAETGADLQSIRLFLLGSCMGCILHQRHYLVMHANTIRFGNQCVMFAGASGNGKSTLAAAFHQRGQQILADDVSAINKQGDVTPSYPQIKLWHDAIKQLGIGFSGLNKIRLQVEKYAYPLSDTCFCQQPLPLSAIYLLSSHNEDEFLMEPINGFKKFNPIKNNTYRPKYIKGLELQSVHLKQVGQLAKRIRVTRITRPNRSFQIERLIDFILEDMQSHGMAV
;
A
#
# COMPACT_ATOMS: atom_id res chain seq x y z
N MET A 1 18.10 17.75 -7.34
CA MET A 1 17.43 16.43 -7.24
C MET A 1 17.13 16.20 -5.77
N TYR A 2 15.92 15.76 -5.44
CA TYR A 2 15.51 15.50 -4.05
C TYR A 2 15.82 14.05 -3.67
N SER A 3 16.12 13.79 -2.40
CA SER A 3 16.44 12.45 -1.90
C SER A 3 15.51 12.04 -0.78
N TYR A 4 14.98 10.83 -0.87
CA TYR A 4 13.96 10.30 0.03
C TYR A 4 14.22 8.83 0.38
N GLN A 5 13.53 8.36 1.41
CA GLN A 5 13.44 6.94 1.74
C GLN A 5 11.98 6.48 1.80
N ALA A 6 11.68 5.35 1.16
CA ALA A 6 10.38 4.68 1.25
C ALA A 6 10.51 3.20 0.89
N PHE A 7 9.71 2.33 1.51
CA PHE A 7 9.74 0.88 1.27
C PHE A 7 11.10 0.20 1.49
N GLY A 8 11.98 0.84 2.28
CA GLY A 8 13.38 0.40 2.45
C GLY A 8 14.29 0.69 1.26
N LEU A 9 13.88 1.59 0.35
CA LEU A 9 14.63 1.99 -0.85
C LEU A 9 15.07 3.45 -0.74
N ALA A 10 16.29 3.75 -1.19
CA ALA A 10 16.77 5.11 -1.40
C ALA A 10 16.28 5.64 -2.75
N ILE A 11 15.53 6.75 -2.74
CA ILE A 11 14.86 7.30 -3.92
C ILE A 11 15.45 8.67 -4.24
N SER A 12 15.92 8.83 -5.47
CA SER A 12 16.30 10.13 -6.04
C SER A 12 15.21 10.60 -7.00
N SER A 13 14.75 11.85 -6.87
CA SER A 13 13.62 12.36 -7.63
C SER A 13 13.81 13.79 -8.12
N GLU A 14 13.50 14.05 -9.38
CA GLU A 14 13.33 15.41 -9.91
C GLU A 14 12.01 16.04 -9.47
N ILE A 15 11.02 15.21 -9.17
CA ILE A 15 9.71 15.63 -8.65
C ILE A 15 9.83 15.73 -7.13
N GLU A 16 9.41 16.85 -6.55
CA GLU A 16 9.32 16.97 -5.09
C GLU A 16 8.22 16.04 -4.56
N LEU A 17 8.51 15.26 -3.53
CA LEU A 17 7.63 14.25 -2.92
C LEU A 17 7.48 14.53 -1.41
N PRO A 18 6.75 15.58 -1.01
CA PRO A 18 6.63 15.98 0.40
C PRO A 18 5.97 14.91 1.30
N GLN A 19 5.38 13.86 0.71
CA GLN A 19 4.82 12.72 1.43
C GLN A 19 5.89 11.77 1.97
N LEU A 20 7.09 11.78 1.37
CA LEU A 20 8.17 10.86 1.73
C LEU A 20 9.09 11.47 2.78
N ILE A 21 9.82 10.62 3.51
CA ILE A 21 10.82 11.05 4.48
C ILE A 21 12.05 11.55 3.70
N PRO A 22 12.44 12.83 3.84
CA PRO A 22 13.64 13.35 3.18
C PRO A 22 14.89 12.77 3.84
N VAL A 23 15.93 12.55 3.05
CA VAL A 23 17.23 12.07 3.53
C VAL A 23 18.31 13.09 3.16
N ASN A 24 19.17 13.42 4.11
CA ASN A 24 20.34 14.23 3.81
C ASN A 24 21.27 13.43 2.90
N THR A 25 21.57 13.96 1.72
CA THR A 25 22.56 13.40 0.81
C THR A 25 23.95 13.51 1.45
N SER A 26 24.44 12.42 2.03
CA SER A 26 25.89 12.19 2.10
C SER A 26 26.32 11.53 0.78
N ASP A 27 27.51 11.84 0.29
CA ASP A 27 28.04 11.44 -1.02
C ASP A 27 28.14 9.90 -1.26
N ASP A 28 27.81 9.08 -0.26
CA ASP A 28 27.91 7.60 -0.27
C ASP A 28 26.57 6.84 -0.32
N LEU A 29 25.41 7.51 -0.42
CA LEU A 29 24.12 6.81 -0.53
C LEU A 29 23.91 6.28 -1.96
N SER A 30 24.01 4.95 -2.14
CA SER A 30 23.64 4.29 -3.38
C SER A 30 22.14 4.45 -3.65
N VAL A 31 21.77 5.09 -4.77
CA VAL A 31 20.37 5.29 -5.17
C VAL A 31 19.77 3.97 -5.69
N ASP A 32 18.67 3.52 -5.08
CA ASP A 32 17.93 2.33 -5.52
C ASP A 32 16.96 2.62 -6.67
N VAL A 33 16.31 3.79 -6.63
CA VAL A 33 15.27 4.20 -7.58
C VAL A 33 15.47 5.65 -8.00
N THR A 34 15.49 5.89 -9.31
CA THR A 34 15.51 7.24 -9.88
C THR A 34 14.16 7.60 -10.49
N ILE A 35 13.69 8.80 -10.21
CA ILE A 35 12.44 9.37 -10.71
C ILE A 35 12.76 10.66 -11.46
N GLU A 36 12.48 10.69 -12.75
CA GLU A 36 12.84 11.82 -13.62
C GLU A 36 11.68 12.23 -14.53
N TYR A 37 11.68 13.49 -14.96
CA TYR A 37 10.86 13.91 -16.08
C TYR A 37 11.47 13.41 -17.39
N GLY A 38 10.64 13.03 -18.35
CA GLY A 38 11.14 12.58 -19.63
C GLY A 38 10.07 12.49 -20.71
N LYS A 39 10.50 12.12 -21.92
CA LYS A 39 9.61 11.85 -23.04
C LYS A 39 9.23 10.36 -23.02
N ILE A 40 7.95 10.07 -23.19
CA ILE A 40 7.39 8.72 -23.27
C ILE A 40 6.65 8.58 -24.59
N ASP A 41 6.80 7.44 -25.27
CA ASP A 41 6.02 7.15 -26.47
C ASP A 41 4.54 6.93 -26.10
N LYS A 42 3.66 7.79 -26.61
CA LYS A 42 2.23 7.73 -26.31
C LYS A 42 1.52 6.53 -26.97
N ASN A 43 2.17 5.87 -27.93
CA ASN A 43 1.63 4.68 -28.59
C ASN A 43 1.77 3.41 -27.72
N GLY A 44 2.53 3.50 -26.63
CA GLY A 44 2.77 2.41 -25.69
C GLY A 44 4.02 1.60 -26.01
N LEU A 45 4.05 0.37 -25.50
CA LEU A 45 5.20 -0.52 -25.64
C LEU A 45 5.19 -1.21 -27.00
N LYS A 46 6.39 -1.55 -27.48
CA LYS A 46 6.57 -2.52 -28.56
C LYS A 46 6.32 -3.92 -28.00
N ASP A 47 5.43 -4.68 -28.63
CA ASP A 47 5.12 -6.08 -28.31
C ASP A 47 4.87 -6.39 -26.82
N PRO A 48 3.89 -5.74 -26.17
CA PRO A 48 3.63 -5.96 -24.75
C PRO A 48 3.06 -7.36 -24.46
N THR A 49 3.54 -8.00 -23.39
CA THR A 49 2.97 -9.24 -22.85
C THR A 49 1.52 -9.04 -22.40
N SER A 50 1.18 -7.85 -21.89
CA SER A 50 -0.18 -7.47 -21.52
C SER A 50 -0.50 -6.08 -22.05
N LYS A 51 -1.66 -5.93 -22.72
CA LYS A 51 -2.09 -4.68 -23.36
C LYS A 51 -3.52 -4.33 -22.99
N ASP A 52 -3.68 -3.35 -22.11
CA ASP A 52 -4.92 -2.62 -21.86
C ASP A 52 -4.78 -1.19 -22.42
N LEU A 53 -5.91 -0.51 -22.67
CA LEU A 53 -5.94 0.85 -23.25
C LEU A 53 -5.00 1.85 -22.56
N TYR A 54 -4.96 1.79 -21.23
CA TYR A 54 -4.21 2.74 -20.38
C TYR A 54 -3.03 2.08 -19.67
N CYS A 55 -2.76 0.80 -19.91
CA CYS A 55 -1.73 0.07 -19.16
C CYS A 55 -1.18 -1.05 -20.03
N GLN A 56 0.11 -0.99 -20.33
CA GLN A 56 0.81 -2.02 -21.08
C GLN A 56 2.04 -2.46 -20.29
N SER A 57 2.41 -3.72 -20.40
CA SER A 57 3.58 -4.21 -19.69
C SER A 57 4.22 -5.39 -20.40
N THR A 58 5.53 -5.51 -20.22
CA THR A 58 6.34 -6.68 -20.52
C THR A 58 7.32 -6.89 -19.36
N ILE A 59 8.22 -7.86 -19.46
CA ILE A 59 9.25 -8.14 -18.46
C ILE A 59 9.99 -6.84 -18.11
N ASN A 60 10.03 -6.51 -16.81
CA ASN A 60 10.72 -5.35 -16.27
C ASN A 60 10.33 -3.99 -16.89
N HIS A 61 9.20 -3.88 -17.58
CA HIS A 61 8.75 -2.61 -18.16
C HIS A 61 7.23 -2.45 -18.07
N LEU A 62 6.79 -1.38 -17.42
CA LEU A 62 5.40 -0.94 -17.40
C LEU A 62 5.29 0.39 -18.12
N TRP A 63 4.32 0.51 -19.01
CA TRP A 63 3.81 1.76 -19.55
C TRP A 63 2.40 2.00 -18.99
N LEU A 64 2.17 3.16 -18.39
CA LEU A 64 0.91 3.52 -17.76
C LEU A 64 0.51 4.92 -18.23
N HIS A 65 -0.69 5.04 -18.77
CA HIS A 65 -1.33 6.32 -19.04
C HIS A 65 -2.44 6.55 -18.03
N VAL A 66 -2.42 7.70 -17.39
CA VAL A 66 -3.53 8.17 -16.57
C VAL A 66 -4.08 9.42 -17.26
N PRO A 67 -5.26 9.34 -17.90
CA PRO A 67 -5.87 10.48 -18.59
C PRO A 67 -5.94 11.71 -17.70
N GLU A 68 -5.64 12.87 -18.28
CA GLU A 68 -5.65 14.20 -17.63
C GLU A 68 -4.56 14.36 -16.55
N VAL A 69 -3.65 13.37 -16.41
CA VAL A 69 -2.61 13.39 -15.37
C VAL A 69 -1.22 13.24 -15.98
N ALA A 70 -0.86 12.06 -16.49
CA ALA A 70 0.48 11.80 -16.99
C ALA A 70 0.60 10.44 -17.68
N TRP A 71 1.67 10.29 -18.45
CA TRP A 71 2.25 9.00 -18.77
C TRP A 71 3.38 8.68 -17.80
N PHE A 72 3.52 7.39 -17.49
CA PHE A 72 4.57 6.84 -16.66
C PHE A 72 5.20 5.64 -17.35
N GLU A 73 6.52 5.55 -17.31
CA GLU A 73 7.25 4.32 -17.61
C GLU A 73 8.03 3.85 -16.37
N VAL A 74 7.92 2.57 -16.04
CA VAL A 74 8.63 1.96 -14.91
C VAL A 74 9.49 0.83 -15.41
N MET A 75 10.79 0.93 -15.19
CA MET A 75 11.79 0.04 -15.78
C MET A 75 12.70 -0.58 -14.72
N ASN A 76 12.99 -1.87 -14.90
CA ASN A 76 14.07 -2.62 -14.24
C ASN A 76 14.10 -2.58 -12.70
N GLY A 77 13.00 -2.20 -12.06
CA GLY A 77 12.90 -2.07 -10.61
C GLY A 77 13.74 -0.93 -10.03
N ASN A 78 14.19 0.02 -10.86
CA ASN A 78 15.07 1.12 -10.42
C ASN A 78 14.83 2.47 -11.13
N LYS A 79 13.91 2.56 -12.09
CA LYS A 79 13.67 3.80 -12.82
C LYS A 79 12.20 4.06 -13.08
N ILE A 80 11.77 5.30 -12.85
CA ILE A 80 10.45 5.82 -13.20
C ILE A 80 10.65 7.08 -14.04
N VAL A 81 10.08 7.10 -15.24
CA VAL A 81 10.02 8.29 -16.10
C VAL A 81 8.60 8.84 -16.07
N VAL A 82 8.47 10.16 -15.94
CA VAL A 82 7.18 10.85 -15.87
C VAL A 82 7.06 11.86 -16.99
N MET A 83 5.97 11.77 -17.76
CA MET A 83 5.59 12.77 -18.75
C MET A 83 4.21 13.33 -18.40
N ALA A 84 4.19 14.48 -17.73
CA ALA A 84 2.94 15.13 -17.29
C ALA A 84 2.07 15.56 -18.47
N GLU A 85 0.75 15.45 -18.32
CA GLU A 85 -0.21 16.09 -19.24
C GLU A 85 -0.30 17.60 -18.98
N THR A 86 -0.64 18.36 -20.02
CA THR A 86 -0.85 19.81 -19.90
C THR A 86 -1.98 20.10 -18.91
N GLY A 87 -1.69 20.91 -17.89
CA GLY A 87 -2.68 21.30 -16.87
C GLY A 87 -2.88 20.26 -15.76
N ALA A 88 -2.14 19.15 -15.76
CA ALA A 88 -2.20 18.15 -14.71
C ALA A 88 -1.72 18.72 -13.36
N ASP A 89 -2.45 18.39 -12.30
CA ASP A 89 -2.04 18.78 -10.95
C ASP A 89 -0.96 17.82 -10.39
N LEU A 90 0.05 18.39 -9.71
CA LEU A 90 1.15 17.61 -9.14
C LEU A 90 0.68 16.58 -8.11
N GLN A 91 -0.44 16.82 -7.44
CA GLN A 91 -0.96 15.93 -6.41
C GLN A 91 -1.47 14.62 -7.02
N SER A 92 -2.19 14.68 -8.14
CA SER A 92 -2.58 13.51 -8.94
C SER A 92 -1.35 12.76 -9.46
N ILE A 93 -0.36 13.47 -10.00
CA ILE A 93 0.89 12.86 -10.48
C ILE A 93 1.57 12.08 -9.33
N ARG A 94 1.76 12.72 -8.17
CA ARG A 94 2.33 12.12 -6.95
C ARG A 94 1.54 10.90 -6.49
N LEU A 95 0.20 10.92 -6.55
CA LEU A 95 -0.65 9.80 -6.17
C LEU A 95 -0.38 8.55 -7.02
N PHE A 96 -0.33 8.69 -8.35
CA PHE A 96 -0.10 7.55 -9.25
C PHE A 96 1.36 7.10 -9.26
N LEU A 97 2.29 8.03 -9.04
CA LEU A 97 3.70 7.74 -8.86
C LEU A 97 3.95 6.91 -7.61
N LEU A 98 3.51 7.37 -6.43
CA LEU A 98 3.70 6.68 -5.16
C LEU A 98 2.81 5.43 -4.98
N GLY A 99 1.74 5.31 -5.76
CA GLY A 99 0.86 4.14 -5.77
C GLY A 99 1.24 3.14 -6.86
N SER A 100 0.84 3.43 -8.11
CA SER A 100 0.99 2.52 -9.25
C SER A 100 2.45 2.26 -9.60
N CYS A 101 3.25 3.32 -9.72
CA CYS A 101 4.61 3.20 -10.24
C CYS A 101 5.54 2.57 -9.21
N MET A 102 5.51 3.03 -7.95
CA MET A 102 6.23 2.38 -6.86
C MET A 102 5.76 0.94 -6.62
N GLY A 103 4.46 0.65 -6.74
CA GLY A 103 3.95 -0.72 -6.71
C GLY A 103 4.57 -1.62 -7.79
N CYS A 104 4.79 -1.08 -8.99
CA CYS A 104 5.47 -1.79 -10.07
C CYS A 104 6.96 -2.02 -9.77
N ILE A 105 7.68 -0.99 -9.28
CA ILE A 105 9.07 -1.12 -8.82
C ILE A 105 9.20 -2.26 -7.81
N LEU A 106 8.31 -2.31 -6.82
CA LEU A 106 8.33 -3.35 -5.77
C LEU A 106 8.11 -4.76 -6.35
N HIS A 107 7.18 -4.92 -7.29
CA HIS A 107 6.97 -6.20 -7.99
C HIS A 107 8.20 -6.61 -8.80
N GLN A 108 8.80 -5.70 -9.57
CA GLN A 108 10.02 -5.94 -10.36
C GLN A 108 11.21 -6.32 -9.45
N ARG A 109 11.26 -5.80 -8.22
CA ARG A 109 12.25 -6.17 -7.19
C ARG A 109 11.88 -7.43 -6.38
N HIS A 110 10.81 -8.12 -6.76
CA HIS A 110 10.30 -9.33 -6.11
C HIS A 110 9.92 -9.14 -4.63
N TYR A 111 9.30 -8.02 -4.30
CA TYR A 111 8.51 -7.90 -3.07
C TYR A 111 7.16 -8.59 -3.27
N LEU A 112 6.58 -9.16 -2.22
CA LEU A 112 5.16 -9.52 -2.22
C LEU A 112 4.37 -8.29 -1.78
N VAL A 113 3.64 -7.68 -2.73
CA VAL A 113 2.91 -6.44 -2.49
C VAL A 113 1.43 -6.73 -2.30
N MET A 114 0.86 -6.24 -1.20
CA MET A 114 -0.53 -6.45 -0.79
C MET A 114 -1.29 -5.11 -0.76
N HIS A 115 -2.55 -5.14 -1.18
CA HIS A 115 -3.48 -4.02 -1.00
C HIS A 115 -4.03 -4.06 0.43
N ALA A 116 -3.27 -3.51 1.36
CA ALA A 116 -3.52 -3.61 2.78
C ALA A 116 -3.08 -2.35 3.52
N ASN A 117 -3.55 -2.23 4.75
CA ASN A 117 -2.97 -1.37 5.77
C ASN A 117 -2.10 -2.21 6.68
N THR A 118 -0.95 -1.70 7.13
CA THR A 118 -0.09 -2.38 8.09
C THR A 118 0.13 -1.53 9.32
N ILE A 119 -0.07 -2.13 10.50
CA ILE A 119 0.02 -1.46 11.80
C ILE A 119 1.00 -2.23 12.68
N ARG A 120 1.84 -1.51 13.41
CA ARG A 120 2.79 -2.07 14.38
C ARG A 120 2.06 -2.49 15.66
N PHE A 121 2.46 -3.63 16.20
CA PHE A 121 2.10 -4.11 17.54
C PHE A 121 3.36 -4.71 18.19
N GLY A 122 3.92 -4.01 19.18
CA GLY A 122 5.21 -4.36 19.79
C GLY A 122 6.36 -4.40 18.77
N ASN A 123 6.99 -5.57 18.63
CA ASN A 123 8.10 -5.82 17.68
C ASN A 123 7.66 -6.55 16.41
N GLN A 124 6.36 -6.57 16.13
CA GLN A 124 5.76 -7.20 14.96
C GLN A 124 4.75 -6.25 14.32
N CYS A 125 4.18 -6.67 13.20
CA CYS A 125 3.10 -5.93 12.56
C CYS A 125 1.98 -6.85 12.08
N VAL A 126 0.82 -6.25 11.83
CA VAL A 126 -0.39 -6.90 11.32
C VAL A 126 -0.91 -6.15 10.12
N MET A 127 -1.39 -6.91 9.14
CA MET A 127 -2.03 -6.36 7.94
C MET A 127 -3.55 -6.47 8.00
N PHE A 128 -4.24 -5.42 7.58
CA PHE A 128 -5.67 -5.40 7.33
C PHE A 128 -5.91 -5.32 5.83
N ALA A 129 -6.51 -6.37 5.28
CA ALA A 129 -6.78 -6.51 3.85
C ALA A 129 -8.29 -6.77 3.62
N GLY A 130 -8.75 -6.69 2.37
CA GLY A 130 -10.17 -6.81 2.03
C GLY A 130 -10.58 -5.86 0.91
N ALA A 131 -11.84 -5.96 0.47
CA ALA A 131 -12.36 -5.15 -0.62
C ALA A 131 -12.24 -3.65 -0.34
N SER A 132 -12.19 -2.84 -1.40
CA SER A 132 -12.33 -1.39 -1.25
C SER A 132 -13.67 -1.07 -0.60
N GLY A 133 -13.71 -0.07 0.28
CA GLY A 133 -14.91 0.27 1.04
C GLY A 133 -15.12 -0.50 2.36
N ASN A 134 -14.41 -1.61 2.60
CA ASN A 134 -14.55 -2.37 3.86
C ASN A 134 -13.96 -1.66 5.10
N GLY A 135 -13.32 -0.50 4.93
CA GLY A 135 -12.87 0.36 6.02
C GLY A 135 -11.42 0.16 6.48
N LYS A 136 -10.54 -0.40 5.64
CA LYS A 136 -9.12 -0.65 5.99
C LYS A 136 -8.38 0.62 6.46
N SER A 137 -8.39 1.68 5.64
CA SER A 137 -7.74 2.94 6.00
C SER A 137 -8.42 3.63 7.19
N THR A 138 -9.75 3.49 7.32
CA THR A 138 -10.49 3.97 8.49
C THR A 138 -10.05 3.27 9.77
N LEU A 139 -9.88 1.94 9.71
CA LEU A 139 -9.37 1.14 10.83
C LEU A 139 -7.92 1.52 11.18
N ALA A 140 -7.08 1.77 10.18
CA ALA A 140 -5.72 2.27 10.42
C ALA A 140 -5.73 3.62 11.14
N ALA A 141 -6.55 4.57 10.71
CA ALA A 141 -6.66 5.86 11.39
C ALA A 141 -7.23 5.74 12.82
N ALA A 142 -8.18 4.84 13.06
CA ALA A 142 -8.73 4.60 14.39
C ALA A 142 -7.69 3.95 15.34
N PHE A 143 -6.92 2.96 14.88
CA PHE A 143 -5.78 2.43 15.64
C PHE A 143 -4.71 3.49 15.91
N HIS A 144 -4.44 4.37 14.95
CA HIS A 144 -3.54 5.51 15.13
C HIS A 144 -4.05 6.48 16.20
N GLN A 145 -5.36 6.78 16.26
CA GLN A 145 -5.94 7.58 17.35
C GLN A 145 -5.78 6.90 18.72
N ARG A 146 -5.70 5.57 18.76
CA ARG A 146 -5.35 4.79 19.95
C ARG A 146 -3.84 4.65 20.21
N GLY A 147 -3.01 5.44 19.52
CA GLY A 147 -1.56 5.51 19.74
C GLY A 147 -0.72 4.46 19.02
N GLN A 148 -1.31 3.60 18.19
CA GLN A 148 -0.55 2.62 17.41
C GLN A 148 0.20 3.29 16.26
N GLN A 149 1.39 2.78 15.96
CA GLN A 149 2.18 3.28 14.83
C GLN A 149 1.75 2.62 13.51
N ILE A 150 1.59 3.43 12.48
CA ILE A 150 1.31 2.93 11.12
C ILE A 150 2.62 2.61 10.43
N LEU A 151 2.65 1.48 9.73
CA LEU A 151 3.77 1.05 8.90
C LEU A 151 3.48 1.27 7.42
N ALA A 152 2.24 1.01 6.98
CA ALA A 152 1.82 1.25 5.61
C ALA A 152 0.30 1.47 5.45
N ASP A 153 -0.09 2.23 4.44
CA ASP A 153 -1.48 2.38 3.96
C ASP A 153 -1.51 2.18 2.43
N ASP A 154 -2.54 1.46 1.94
CA ASP A 154 -2.81 1.17 0.53
C ASP A 154 -1.82 0.20 -0.15
N VAL A 155 -0.51 0.40 0.03
CA VAL A 155 0.56 -0.44 -0.53
C VAL A 155 1.41 -0.98 0.61
N SER A 156 1.24 -2.26 0.95
CA SER A 156 2.08 -2.94 1.94
C SER A 156 3.03 -3.91 1.25
N ALA A 157 4.34 -3.68 1.39
CA ALA A 157 5.38 -4.46 0.71
C ALA A 157 6.07 -5.41 1.68
N ILE A 158 6.15 -6.69 1.32
CA ILE A 158 6.83 -7.73 2.10
C ILE A 158 8.13 -8.10 1.39
N ASN A 159 9.26 -7.95 2.08
CA ASN A 159 10.58 -8.26 1.54
C ASN A 159 10.86 -9.78 1.53
N LYS A 160 12.06 -10.18 1.08
CA LYS A 160 12.45 -11.61 1.00
C LYS A 160 12.56 -12.29 2.36
N GLN A 161 12.82 -11.53 3.41
CA GLN A 161 12.91 -12.01 4.80
C GLN A 161 11.52 -12.34 5.35
N GLY A 162 10.46 -11.73 4.79
CA GLY A 162 9.09 -11.84 5.27
C GLY A 162 8.67 -10.65 6.15
N ASP A 163 9.49 -9.60 6.21
CA ASP A 163 9.20 -8.39 6.95
C ASP A 163 8.47 -7.41 6.04
N VAL A 164 7.56 -6.64 6.64
CA VAL A 164 6.88 -5.55 5.96
C VAL A 164 7.76 -4.33 6.02
N THR A 165 8.04 -3.72 4.87
CA THR A 165 8.80 -2.47 4.82
C THR A 165 7.87 -1.26 5.00
N PRO A 166 8.29 -0.24 5.77
CA PRO A 166 7.53 1.01 5.92
C PRO A 166 7.26 1.67 4.56
N SER A 167 6.04 2.14 4.32
CA SER A 167 5.74 2.90 3.10
C SER A 167 6.22 4.35 3.23
N TYR A 168 5.34 5.23 3.69
CA TYR A 168 5.55 6.65 3.94
C TYR A 168 4.46 7.16 4.92
N PRO A 169 4.74 8.23 5.69
CA PRO A 169 3.92 8.68 6.83
C PRO A 169 2.60 9.36 6.41
N GLN A 170 1.69 8.60 5.80
CA GLN A 170 0.40 9.11 5.36
C GLN A 170 -0.67 8.01 5.34
N ILE A 171 -1.89 8.35 5.80
CA ILE A 171 -3.11 7.56 5.59
C ILE A 171 -4.00 8.26 4.57
N LYS A 172 -4.64 7.51 3.67
CA LYS A 172 -5.59 8.06 2.69
C LYS A 172 -7.03 7.79 3.13
N LEU A 173 -7.73 8.82 3.63
CA LEU A 173 -9.07 8.69 4.20
C LEU A 173 -10.16 9.29 3.31
N TRP A 174 -11.29 8.61 3.19
CA TRP A 174 -12.49 9.21 2.59
C TRP A 174 -13.08 10.27 3.51
N HIS A 175 -13.77 11.26 2.94
CA HIS A 175 -14.48 12.31 3.67
C HIS A 175 -15.35 11.78 4.81
N ASP A 176 -16.13 10.73 4.55
CA ASP A 176 -17.02 10.14 5.54
C ASP A 176 -16.24 9.49 6.69
N ALA A 177 -15.08 8.90 6.41
CA ALA A 177 -14.21 8.32 7.44
C ALA A 177 -13.64 9.41 8.35
N ILE A 178 -13.24 10.56 7.79
CA ILE A 178 -12.73 11.72 8.57
C ILE A 178 -13.82 12.21 9.53
N LYS A 179 -15.05 12.39 9.03
CA LYS A 179 -16.19 12.80 9.86
C LYS A 179 -16.49 11.80 10.97
N GLN A 180 -16.54 10.51 10.63
CA GLN A 180 -16.86 9.44 11.59
C GLN A 180 -15.81 9.31 12.70
N LEU A 181 -14.54 9.58 12.39
CA LEU A 181 -13.44 9.54 13.36
C LEU A 181 -13.26 10.86 14.14
N GLY A 182 -14.11 11.87 13.89
CA GLY A 182 -13.99 13.19 14.51
C GLY A 182 -12.69 13.92 14.15
N ILE A 183 -12.06 13.57 13.04
CA ILE A 183 -10.82 14.22 12.57
C ILE A 183 -11.19 15.56 11.96
N GLY A 184 -10.49 16.63 12.36
CA GLY A 184 -10.65 17.95 11.74
C GLY A 184 -10.15 17.97 10.30
N PHE A 185 -10.88 18.65 9.40
CA PHE A 185 -10.44 18.83 8.01
C PHE A 185 -9.32 19.88 7.84
N SER A 186 -9.06 20.68 8.87
CA SER A 186 -8.07 21.75 8.79
C SER A 186 -6.67 21.17 8.53
N GLY A 187 -6.01 21.64 7.47
CA GLY A 187 -4.70 21.15 7.05
C GLY A 187 -4.70 19.85 6.23
N LEU A 188 -5.86 19.22 5.99
CA LEU A 188 -5.95 18.05 5.12
C LEU A 188 -6.08 18.47 3.66
N ASN A 189 -5.22 17.90 2.82
CA ASN A 189 -5.31 18.06 1.38
C ASN A 189 -6.03 16.87 0.77
N LYS A 190 -6.81 17.07 -0.30
CA LYS A 190 -7.29 15.95 -1.12
C LYS A 190 -6.10 15.14 -1.66
N ILE A 191 -6.29 13.89 -2.07
CA ILE A 191 -5.26 13.13 -2.80
C ILE A 191 -5.40 13.28 -4.31
N ARG A 192 -6.56 13.78 -4.74
CA ARG A 192 -6.93 14.12 -6.11
C ARG A 192 -8.08 15.11 -6.05
N LEU A 193 -8.03 16.18 -6.83
CA LEU A 193 -9.03 17.26 -6.78
C LEU A 193 -10.47 16.76 -6.97
N GLN A 194 -10.64 15.76 -7.86
CA GLN A 194 -11.94 15.20 -8.25
C GLN A 194 -12.50 14.13 -7.29
N VAL A 195 -11.80 13.81 -6.20
CA VAL A 195 -12.20 12.73 -5.28
C VAL A 195 -12.24 13.26 -3.85
N GLU A 196 -13.30 12.94 -3.12
CA GLU A 196 -13.46 13.23 -1.69
C GLU A 196 -12.63 12.28 -0.80
N LYS A 197 -11.35 12.14 -1.14
CA LYS A 197 -10.36 11.35 -0.40
C LYS A 197 -9.16 12.24 -0.09
N TYR A 198 -8.71 12.21 1.16
CA TYR A 198 -7.79 13.17 1.75
C TYR A 198 -6.54 12.47 2.28
N ALA A 199 -5.42 13.18 2.21
CA ALA A 199 -4.16 12.83 2.82
C ALA A 199 -4.18 13.22 4.30
N TYR A 200 -4.08 12.24 5.17
CA TYR A 200 -3.88 12.42 6.60
C TYR A 200 -2.41 12.14 6.94
N PRO A 201 -1.57 13.18 7.06
CA PRO A 201 -0.14 13.02 7.33
C PRO A 201 0.08 12.51 8.76
N LEU A 202 1.10 11.67 8.93
CA LEU A 202 1.51 11.16 10.23
C LEU A 202 2.80 11.85 10.67
N SER A 203 2.95 12.13 11.96
CA SER A 203 4.23 12.57 12.51
C SER A 203 5.22 11.40 12.59
N ASP A 204 6.51 11.73 12.69
CA ASP A 204 7.58 10.73 12.78
C ASP A 204 7.43 9.79 13.99
N THR A 205 6.84 10.25 15.09
CA THR A 205 6.58 9.44 16.29
C THR A 205 5.43 8.45 16.09
N CYS A 206 4.54 8.72 15.12
CA CYS A 206 3.34 7.93 14.85
C CYS A 206 3.51 7.02 13.62
N PHE A 207 4.63 7.12 12.91
CA PHE A 207 4.99 6.27 11.78
C PHE A 207 6.14 5.34 12.17
N CYS A 208 5.99 4.04 11.89
CA CYS A 208 7.07 3.09 12.11
C CYS A 208 8.03 3.14 10.93
N GLN A 209 9.30 3.46 11.18
CA GLN A 209 10.33 3.61 10.15
C GLN A 209 11.21 2.37 9.97
N GLN A 210 10.93 1.27 10.70
CA GLN A 210 11.73 0.05 10.67
C GLN A 210 10.92 -1.09 10.05
N PRO A 211 11.53 -1.97 9.23
CA PRO A 211 10.89 -3.19 8.80
C PRO A 211 10.50 -4.07 10.00
N LEU A 212 9.32 -4.68 9.94
CA LEU A 212 8.82 -5.54 11.02
C LEU A 212 8.30 -6.87 10.49
N PRO A 213 8.51 -7.99 11.21
CA PRO A 213 7.94 -9.27 10.83
C PRO A 213 6.41 -9.22 10.84
N LEU A 214 5.78 -9.77 9.80
CA LEU A 214 4.33 -9.91 9.72
C LEU A 214 3.86 -11.10 10.56
N SER A 215 2.96 -10.87 11.51
CA SER A 215 2.41 -11.94 12.35
C SER A 215 1.04 -12.45 11.86
N ALA A 216 0.19 -11.54 11.38
CA ALA A 216 -1.17 -11.87 10.97
C ALA A 216 -1.69 -10.98 9.82
N ILE A 217 -2.61 -11.54 9.03
CA ILE A 217 -3.49 -10.79 8.13
C ILE A 217 -4.94 -10.94 8.62
N TYR A 218 -5.61 -9.83 8.89
CA TYR A 218 -7.07 -9.78 9.08
C TYR A 218 -7.75 -9.37 7.78
N LEU A 219 -8.63 -10.23 7.30
CA LEU A 219 -9.44 -10.01 6.09
C LEU A 219 -10.78 -9.41 6.49
N LEU A 220 -10.98 -8.13 6.21
CA LEU A 220 -12.19 -7.40 6.53
C LEU A 220 -13.28 -7.69 5.50
N SER A 221 -14.45 -8.10 5.99
CA SER A 221 -15.72 -8.23 5.26
C SER A 221 -16.86 -7.59 6.05
N SER A 222 -18.00 -7.39 5.41
CA SER A 222 -19.21 -6.89 6.04
C SER A 222 -20.44 -7.71 5.65
N HIS A 223 -21.44 -7.76 6.52
CA HIS A 223 -22.75 -8.38 6.26
C HIS A 223 -23.91 -7.53 6.83
N ASN A 224 -25.14 -7.97 6.58
CA ASN A 224 -26.35 -7.27 7.02
C ASN A 224 -26.87 -7.69 8.40
N GLU A 225 -26.22 -8.66 9.06
CA GLU A 225 -26.49 -9.03 10.46
C GLU A 225 -25.79 -8.07 11.46
N ASP A 226 -26.18 -8.12 12.73
CA ASP A 226 -25.71 -7.24 13.81
C ASP A 226 -24.54 -7.82 14.64
N GLU A 227 -23.96 -8.93 14.18
CA GLU A 227 -22.88 -9.65 14.87
C GLU A 227 -21.49 -9.39 14.29
N PHE A 228 -20.46 -9.56 15.12
CA PHE A 228 -19.08 -9.64 14.66
C PHE A 228 -18.69 -11.11 14.60
N LEU A 229 -18.17 -11.55 13.45
CA LEU A 229 -17.73 -12.92 13.24
C LEU A 229 -16.22 -12.95 13.04
N MET A 230 -15.57 -13.92 13.67
CA MET A 230 -14.15 -14.18 13.50
C MET A 230 -13.91 -15.63 13.06
N GLU A 231 -13.29 -15.78 11.90
CA GLU A 231 -13.06 -17.09 11.29
C GLU A 231 -11.58 -17.28 10.98
N PRO A 232 -10.85 -18.07 11.78
CA PRO A 232 -9.49 -18.46 11.46
C PRO A 232 -9.43 -19.25 10.15
N ILE A 233 -8.56 -18.83 9.23
CA ILE A 233 -8.31 -19.52 7.97
C ILE A 233 -7.04 -20.36 8.13
N ASN A 234 -7.20 -21.68 8.11
CA ASN A 234 -6.14 -22.62 8.44
C ASN A 234 -5.56 -23.36 7.21
N GLY A 235 -4.31 -23.80 7.34
CA GLY A 235 -3.63 -24.62 6.34
C GLY A 235 -3.60 -23.99 4.95
N PHE A 236 -3.87 -24.80 3.93
CA PHE A 236 -3.84 -24.38 2.52
C PHE A 236 -4.92 -23.35 2.17
N LYS A 237 -6.01 -23.26 2.95
CA LYS A 237 -7.08 -22.28 2.71
C LYS A 237 -6.58 -20.82 2.78
N LYS A 238 -5.44 -20.57 3.43
CA LYS A 238 -4.77 -19.25 3.48
C LYS A 238 -4.27 -18.75 2.12
N PHE A 239 -3.99 -19.65 1.19
CA PHE A 239 -3.35 -19.31 -0.08
C PHE A 239 -4.17 -18.32 -0.92
N ASN A 240 -5.44 -18.65 -1.19
CA ASN A 240 -6.30 -17.83 -2.05
C ASN A 240 -6.60 -16.46 -1.46
N PRO A 241 -6.93 -16.30 -0.17
CA PRO A 241 -7.15 -14.97 0.39
C PRO A 241 -5.93 -14.06 0.33
N ILE A 242 -4.71 -14.58 0.55
CA ILE A 242 -3.48 -13.80 0.39
C ILE A 242 -3.30 -13.42 -1.08
N LYS A 243 -3.35 -14.40 -1.99
CA LYS A 243 -3.24 -14.19 -3.45
C LYS A 243 -4.23 -13.13 -3.94
N ASN A 244 -5.48 -13.19 -3.51
CA ASN A 244 -6.56 -12.32 -3.99
C ASN A 244 -6.44 -10.88 -3.48
N ASN A 245 -5.64 -10.63 -2.44
CA ASN A 245 -5.35 -9.28 -1.93
C ASN A 245 -4.00 -8.75 -2.41
N THR A 246 -3.39 -9.37 -3.43
CA THR A 246 -2.20 -8.83 -4.11
C THR A 246 -2.49 -7.45 -4.68
N TYR A 247 -1.60 -6.50 -4.46
CA TYR A 247 -1.71 -5.17 -5.04
C TYR A 247 -1.51 -5.24 -6.56
N ARG A 248 -2.50 -4.77 -7.32
CA ARG A 248 -2.50 -4.73 -8.80
C ARG A 248 -2.13 -6.09 -9.42
N PRO A 249 -2.96 -7.13 -9.28
CA PRO A 249 -2.64 -8.49 -9.73
C PRO A 249 -2.39 -8.58 -11.25
N LYS A 250 -2.87 -7.61 -12.05
CA LYS A 250 -2.55 -7.49 -13.48
C LYS A 250 -1.04 -7.33 -13.73
N TYR A 251 -0.31 -6.66 -12.84
CA TYR A 251 1.15 -6.51 -12.96
C TYR A 251 1.87 -7.85 -12.84
N ILE A 252 1.37 -8.77 -12.01
CA ILE A 252 1.96 -10.12 -11.90
C ILE A 252 1.92 -10.83 -13.24
N LYS A 253 0.79 -10.77 -13.95
CA LYS A 253 0.67 -11.38 -15.27
C LYS A 253 1.53 -10.66 -16.31
N GLY A 254 1.43 -9.34 -16.35
CA GLY A 254 2.04 -8.52 -17.39
C GLY A 254 3.55 -8.38 -17.30
N LEU A 255 4.14 -8.53 -16.11
CA LEU A 255 5.59 -8.56 -15.86
C LEU A 255 6.17 -9.99 -15.84
N GLU A 256 5.33 -11.01 -16.07
CA GLU A 256 5.71 -12.43 -16.05
C GLU A 256 6.23 -12.95 -14.70
N LEU A 257 5.62 -12.49 -13.59
CA LEU A 257 6.04 -12.79 -12.22
C LEU A 257 5.22 -13.90 -11.54
N GLN A 258 4.40 -14.66 -12.27
CA GLN A 258 3.44 -15.63 -11.71
C GLN A 258 4.12 -16.67 -10.82
N SER A 259 5.21 -17.29 -11.28
CA SER A 259 5.90 -18.34 -10.53
C SER A 259 6.53 -17.81 -9.24
N VAL A 260 7.14 -16.61 -9.30
CA VAL A 260 7.72 -15.92 -8.13
C VAL A 260 6.62 -15.59 -7.12
N HIS A 261 5.52 -15.00 -7.61
CA HIS A 261 4.36 -14.61 -6.80
C HIS A 261 3.72 -15.80 -6.07
N LEU A 262 3.44 -16.91 -6.77
CA LEU A 262 2.84 -18.10 -6.17
C LEU A 262 3.76 -18.69 -5.07
N LYS A 263 5.08 -18.67 -5.29
CA LYS A 263 6.06 -19.11 -4.29
C LYS A 263 6.03 -18.21 -3.05
N GLN A 264 6.03 -16.88 -3.23
CA GLN A 264 5.96 -15.92 -2.12
C GLN A 264 4.67 -16.08 -1.32
N VAL A 265 3.51 -16.20 -1.97
CA VAL A 265 2.22 -16.42 -1.30
C VAL A 265 2.25 -17.72 -0.49
N GLY A 266 2.76 -18.81 -1.06
CA GLY A 266 2.88 -20.08 -0.36
C GLY A 266 3.83 -20.02 0.84
N GLN A 267 4.93 -19.29 0.74
CA GLN A 267 5.87 -19.08 1.85
C GLN A 267 5.26 -18.23 2.96
N LEU A 268 4.59 -17.13 2.61
CA LEU A 268 3.92 -16.27 3.59
C LEU A 268 2.82 -17.03 4.33
N ALA A 269 1.96 -17.74 3.59
CA ALA A 269 0.85 -18.50 4.15
C ALA A 269 1.30 -19.51 5.22
N LYS A 270 2.53 -20.03 5.17
CA LYS A 270 3.05 -20.95 6.20
C LYS A 270 3.42 -20.26 7.51
N ARG A 271 3.78 -18.97 7.46
CA ARG A 271 4.39 -18.25 8.60
C ARG A 271 3.38 -17.44 9.41
N ILE A 272 2.31 -16.96 8.78
CA ILE A 272 1.39 -16.01 9.40
C ILE A 272 0.05 -16.64 9.75
N ARG A 273 -0.65 -16.04 10.73
CA ARG A 273 -2.08 -16.25 10.92
C ARG A 273 -2.87 -15.49 9.86
N VAL A 274 -4.01 -16.05 9.45
CA VAL A 274 -4.96 -15.34 8.58
C VAL A 274 -6.34 -15.54 9.17
N THR A 275 -7.02 -14.45 9.46
CA THR A 275 -8.32 -14.46 10.11
C THR A 275 -9.27 -13.60 9.30
N ARG A 276 -10.47 -14.10 9.02
CA ARG A 276 -11.53 -13.27 8.45
C ARG A 276 -12.32 -12.64 9.58
N ILE A 277 -12.54 -11.34 9.48
CA ILE A 277 -13.43 -10.60 10.36
C ILE A 277 -14.59 -10.10 9.50
N THR A 278 -15.80 -10.51 9.85
CA THR A 278 -17.01 -9.98 9.24
C THR A 278 -17.74 -9.10 10.24
N ARG A 279 -17.96 -7.84 9.87
CA ARG A 279 -18.62 -6.85 10.72
C ARG A 279 -20.03 -6.50 10.24
N PRO A 280 -20.89 -5.95 11.11
CA PRO A 280 -22.15 -5.36 10.70
C PRO A 280 -21.95 -4.20 9.73
N ASN A 281 -22.84 -4.07 8.75
CA ASN A 281 -22.85 -2.94 7.80
C ASN A 281 -23.68 -1.75 8.31
N ARG A 282 -24.68 -2.00 9.18
CA ARG A 282 -25.71 -1.01 9.56
C ARG A 282 -25.25 0.03 10.57
N SER A 283 -24.18 -0.24 11.32
CA SER A 283 -23.62 0.71 12.29
C SER A 283 -22.10 0.72 12.23
N PHE A 284 -21.54 1.93 12.26
CA PHE A 284 -20.09 2.14 12.29
C PHE A 284 -19.57 1.90 13.72
N GLN A 285 -19.38 0.63 14.08
CA GLN A 285 -18.87 0.22 15.39
C GLN A 285 -17.35 0.06 15.37
N ILE A 286 -16.62 1.12 15.03
CA ILE A 286 -15.16 1.05 14.84
C ILE A 286 -14.40 0.71 16.12
N GLU A 287 -14.81 1.28 17.26
CA GLU A 287 -14.19 1.01 18.56
C GLU A 287 -14.35 -0.47 18.94
N ARG A 288 -15.57 -1.01 18.78
CA ARG A 288 -15.84 -2.43 19.02
C ARG A 288 -15.05 -3.34 18.08
N LEU A 289 -14.89 -2.95 16.81
CA LEU A 289 -14.04 -3.69 15.87
C LEU A 289 -12.59 -3.72 16.34
N ILE A 290 -12.06 -2.60 16.84
CA ILE A 290 -10.71 -2.55 17.40
C ILE A 290 -10.62 -3.50 18.59
N ASP A 291 -11.51 -3.38 19.57
CA ASP A 291 -11.48 -4.22 20.78
C ASP A 291 -11.53 -5.71 20.42
N PHE A 292 -12.40 -6.08 19.49
CA PHE A 292 -12.54 -7.44 18.98
C PHE A 292 -11.27 -7.97 18.31
N ILE A 293 -10.53 -7.12 17.60
CA ILE A 293 -9.22 -7.47 17.01
C ILE A 293 -8.16 -7.63 18.10
N LEU A 294 -8.12 -6.71 19.06
CA LEU A 294 -7.14 -6.72 20.14
C LEU A 294 -7.29 -7.95 21.04
N GLU A 295 -8.53 -8.36 21.35
CA GLU A 295 -8.83 -9.60 22.08
C GLU A 295 -8.30 -10.85 21.35
N ASP A 296 -8.48 -10.94 20.03
CA ASP A 296 -7.89 -12.05 19.24
C ASP A 296 -6.36 -12.01 19.23
N MET A 297 -5.77 -10.83 19.09
CA MET A 297 -4.31 -10.69 19.16
C MET A 297 -3.76 -11.15 20.52
N GLN A 298 -4.39 -10.74 21.62
CA GLN A 298 -4.00 -11.13 22.98
C GLN A 298 -4.14 -12.63 23.21
N SER A 299 -5.25 -13.24 22.77
CA SER A 299 -5.46 -14.70 22.90
C SER A 299 -4.42 -15.52 22.13
N HIS A 300 -3.73 -14.91 21.17
CA HIS A 300 -2.62 -15.51 20.41
C HIS A 300 -1.24 -14.99 20.84
N GLY A 301 -1.12 -14.38 22.02
CA GLY A 301 0.15 -14.01 22.64
C GLY A 301 0.84 -12.79 22.02
N MET A 302 0.13 -11.96 21.26
CA MET A 302 0.67 -10.71 20.76
C MET A 302 0.62 -9.61 21.84
N ALA A 303 1.69 -8.81 21.92
CA ALA A 303 1.70 -7.59 22.72
C ALA A 303 0.91 -6.51 21.97
N VAL A 304 -0.17 -6.03 22.59
CA VAL A 304 -1.08 -5.01 22.02
C VAL A 304 -1.02 -3.70 22.77
#